data_AF-A0A8H9ZG96-F1
#
_entry.id   AF-A0A8H9ZG96-F1
#
_cell.length_a   1.000
_cell.length_b   1.000
_cell.length_c   1.000
_cell.angle_alpha   90.00
_cell.angle_beta   90.00
_cell.angle_gamma   90.00
#
_symmetry.space_group_name_H-M   'P 1'
#
loop_
_entity.id
_entity.type
_entity.pdbx_description
1 polymer ?
#
loop_
_entity_poly.entity_id
_entity_poly.type
_entity_poly.pdbx_seq_one_letter_code
_entity_poly.pdbx_strand_id
1 'polypeptide(L)'
;MTYPVLADLAASITDLKKDPMGTIRQAHGETVVILNRNEPAFYAVPPERYEAMMDLIDDIQLAELVRQRLGGPTVRVDIDELIADAERDSKLQP
;
A
#
# COMPACT_ATOMS: atom_id res chain seq x y z
N MET A 1 0.20 -26.86 -15.56
CA MET A 1 1.26 -26.16 -14.80
C MET A 1 0.70 -25.81 -13.43
N THR A 2 1.55 -25.74 -12.40
CA THR A 2 1.15 -25.37 -11.02
C THR A 2 1.74 -24.01 -10.68
N TYR A 3 0.96 -23.15 -10.06
CA TYR A 3 1.36 -21.80 -9.66
C TYR A 3 0.91 -21.55 -8.20
N PRO A 4 1.69 -20.80 -7.41
CA PRO A 4 1.23 -20.34 -6.11
C PRO A 4 0.13 -19.28 -6.30
N VAL A 5 -0.98 -19.43 -5.59
CA VAL A 5 -2.08 -18.45 -5.57
C VAL A 5 -2.05 -17.74 -4.23
N LEU A 6 -2.03 -16.41 -4.26
CA LEU A 6 -1.95 -15.53 -3.08
C LEU A 6 -3.30 -14.88 -2.78
N ALA A 7 -4.37 -15.58 -3.08
CA ALA A 7 -5.75 -15.16 -2.87
C ALA A 7 -6.60 -16.39 -2.55
N ASP A 8 -7.48 -16.26 -1.56
CA ASP A 8 -8.39 -17.35 -1.17
C ASP A 8 -9.58 -17.48 -2.13
N LEU A 9 -9.82 -16.45 -2.96
CA LEU A 9 -10.87 -16.43 -3.96
C LEU A 9 -10.29 -16.31 -5.38
N ALA A 10 -10.80 -17.14 -6.27
CA ALA A 10 -10.52 -17.10 -7.70
C ALA A 10 -11.82 -16.88 -8.50
N ALA A 11 -11.76 -16.05 -9.53
CA ALA A 11 -12.86 -15.82 -10.46
C ALA A 11 -12.38 -15.86 -11.91
N SER A 12 -13.20 -16.33 -12.84
CA SER A 12 -12.84 -16.26 -14.26
C SER A 12 -12.98 -14.84 -14.79
N ILE A 13 -12.26 -14.51 -15.86
CA ILE A 13 -12.45 -13.24 -16.56
C ILE A 13 -13.87 -13.08 -17.11
N THR A 14 -14.58 -14.18 -17.35
CA THR A 14 -15.99 -14.17 -17.78
C THR A 14 -16.91 -13.77 -16.65
N ASP A 15 -16.70 -14.30 -15.44
CA ASP A 15 -17.50 -13.95 -14.25
C ASP A 15 -17.27 -12.49 -13.88
N LEU A 16 -16.01 -12.06 -13.90
CA LEU A 16 -15.64 -10.66 -13.65
C LEU A 16 -16.30 -9.72 -14.66
N LYS A 17 -16.33 -10.06 -15.95
CA LYS A 17 -17.00 -9.25 -16.98
C LYS A 17 -18.51 -9.18 -16.79
N LYS A 18 -19.12 -10.27 -16.31
CA LYS A 18 -20.57 -10.38 -16.11
C LYS A 18 -21.04 -9.52 -14.94
N ASP A 19 -20.33 -9.58 -13.82
CA ASP A 19 -20.63 -8.78 -12.63
C ASP A 19 -19.33 -8.43 -11.90
N PRO A 20 -18.66 -7.32 -12.30
CA PRO A 20 -17.39 -6.94 -11.69
C PRO A 20 -17.51 -6.73 -10.19
N MET A 21 -18.51 -5.95 -9.78
CA MET A 21 -18.66 -5.56 -8.37
C MET A 21 -19.13 -6.73 -7.50
N GLY A 22 -20.01 -7.60 -8.01
CA GLY A 22 -20.42 -8.81 -7.29
C GLY A 22 -19.29 -9.82 -7.14
N THR A 23 -18.42 -9.94 -8.15
CA THR A 23 -17.22 -10.79 -8.09
C THR A 23 -16.26 -10.32 -7.00
N ILE A 24 -16.02 -9.01 -6.91
CA ILE A 24 -15.13 -8.44 -5.87
C ILE A 24 -15.76 -8.49 -4.48
N ARG A 25 -17.07 -8.23 -4.33
CA ARG A 25 -17.76 -8.27 -3.03
C ARG A 25 -17.72 -9.64 -2.35
N GLN A 26 -17.68 -10.73 -3.12
CA GLN A 26 -17.55 -12.09 -2.58
C GLN A 26 -16.22 -12.31 -1.85
N ALA A 27 -15.22 -11.49 -2.12
CA ALA A 27 -13.93 -11.52 -1.45
C ALA A 27 -13.94 -10.84 -0.08
N HIS A 28 -15.05 -10.18 0.31
CA HIS A 28 -15.19 -9.53 1.61
C HIS A 28 -14.05 -8.55 1.95
N GLY A 29 -13.54 -7.82 0.94
CA GLY A 29 -12.44 -6.87 1.11
C GLY A 29 -11.04 -7.49 0.91
N GLU A 30 -10.95 -8.79 0.66
CA GLU A 30 -9.70 -9.47 0.31
C GLU A 30 -9.46 -9.48 -1.20
N THR A 31 -8.24 -9.88 -1.58
CA THR A 31 -7.80 -9.99 -2.97
C THR A 31 -8.48 -11.15 -3.70
N VAL A 32 -8.79 -10.98 -4.98
CA VAL A 32 -9.29 -12.03 -5.88
C VAL A 32 -8.29 -12.30 -6.99
N VAL A 33 -7.94 -13.57 -7.24
CA VAL A 33 -7.19 -13.93 -8.46
C VAL A 33 -8.16 -14.07 -9.65
N ILE A 34 -7.85 -13.39 -10.75
CA ILE A 34 -8.61 -13.47 -11.98
C ILE A 34 -7.95 -14.44 -12.94
N LEU A 35 -8.70 -15.43 -13.39
CA LEU A 35 -8.24 -16.49 -14.28
C LEU A 35 -8.65 -16.20 -15.73
N ASN A 36 -7.73 -16.41 -16.67
CA ASN A 36 -7.99 -16.44 -18.10
C ASN A 36 -7.61 -17.83 -18.64
N ARG A 37 -8.56 -18.55 -19.25
CA ARG A 37 -8.36 -19.93 -19.72
C ARG A 37 -7.77 -20.87 -18.64
N ASN A 38 -8.27 -20.76 -17.41
CA ASN A 38 -7.81 -21.48 -16.20
C ASN A 38 -6.36 -21.19 -15.77
N GLU A 39 -5.77 -20.10 -16.24
CA GLU A 39 -4.46 -19.64 -15.80
C GLU A 39 -4.59 -18.27 -15.10
N PRO A 40 -3.87 -17.99 -14.00
CA PRO A 40 -3.89 -16.69 -13.33
C PRO A 40 -3.42 -15.61 -14.28
N ALA A 41 -4.25 -14.60 -14.47
CA ALA A 41 -3.95 -13.45 -15.31
C ALA A 41 -3.51 -12.24 -14.48
N PHE A 42 -4.24 -11.94 -13.42
CA PHE A 42 -3.95 -10.82 -12.51
C PHE A 42 -4.70 -10.97 -11.19
N TYR A 43 -4.35 -10.14 -10.20
CA TYR A 43 -5.11 -10.00 -8.97
C TYR A 43 -5.95 -8.73 -9.03
N ALA A 44 -7.20 -8.83 -8.62
CA ALA A 44 -8.05 -7.69 -8.32
C ALA A 44 -7.97 -7.41 -6.83
N VAL A 45 -7.40 -6.26 -6.48
CA VAL A 45 -7.21 -5.81 -5.10
C VAL A 45 -8.21 -4.68 -4.82
N PRO A 46 -9.06 -4.79 -3.79
CA PRO A 46 -9.96 -3.70 -3.40
C PRO A 46 -9.19 -2.42 -3.02
N PRO A 47 -9.77 -1.23 -3.23
CA PRO A 47 -9.10 0.05 -2.94
C PRO A 47 -8.54 0.13 -1.52
N GLU A 48 -9.33 -0.22 -0.48
CA GLU A 48 -8.87 -0.11 0.90
C GLU A 48 -7.69 -1.05 1.18
N ARG A 49 -7.66 -2.22 0.53
CA ARG A 49 -6.57 -3.17 0.67
C ARG A 49 -5.31 -2.70 -0.05
N TYR A 50 -5.46 -2.10 -1.22
CA TYR A 50 -4.34 -1.54 -1.97
C TYR A 50 -3.70 -0.37 -1.20
N GLU A 51 -4.51 0.52 -0.63
CA GLU A 51 -4.04 1.62 0.23
C GLU A 51 -3.26 1.07 1.44
N ALA A 52 -3.83 0.11 2.17
CA ALA A 52 -3.15 -0.50 3.32
C ALA A 52 -1.81 -1.18 2.95
N MET A 53 -1.71 -1.77 1.74
CA MET A 53 -0.46 -2.32 1.23
C MET A 53 0.58 -1.22 0.95
N MET A 54 0.15 -0.09 0.41
CA MET A 54 1.03 1.05 0.13
C MET A 54 1.54 1.70 1.43
N ASP A 55 0.67 1.88 2.41
CA ASP A 55 1.04 2.40 3.74
C ASP A 55 2.08 1.49 4.41
N LEU A 56 1.88 0.17 4.36
CA LEU A 56 2.85 -0.78 4.91
C LEU A 56 4.22 -0.70 4.22
N ILE A 57 4.24 -0.49 2.89
CA ILE A 57 5.49 -0.35 2.15
C ILE A 57 6.23 0.93 2.57
N ASP A 58 5.51 2.04 2.74
CA ASP A 58 6.09 3.30 3.21
C ASP A 58 6.67 3.16 4.63
N ASP A 59 5.91 2.53 5.54
CA ASP A 59 6.36 2.23 6.90
C ASP A 59 7.63 1.38 6.92
N ILE A 60 7.75 0.38 6.04
CA ILE A 60 8.96 -0.45 5.92
C ILE A 60 10.15 0.39 5.49
N GLN A 61 9.98 1.26 4.49
CA GLN A 61 11.05 2.14 4.01
C GLN A 61 11.48 3.12 5.09
N LEU A 62 10.52 3.71 5.82
CA LEU A 62 10.80 4.60 6.95
C LEU A 62 11.54 3.86 8.06
N ALA A 63 11.11 2.65 8.41
CA ALA A 63 11.76 1.83 9.43
C ALA A 63 13.21 1.49 9.04
N GLU A 64 13.47 1.22 7.76
CA GLU A 64 14.83 0.99 7.26
C GLU A 64 15.70 2.25 7.40
N LEU A 65 15.17 3.42 7.06
CA LEU A 65 15.85 4.70 7.24
C LEU A 65 16.17 4.98 8.71
N VAL A 66 15.23 4.72 9.61
CA VAL A 66 15.43 4.85 11.07
C VAL A 66 16.55 3.93 11.52
N ARG A 67 16.54 2.65 11.10
CA ARG A 67 17.60 1.69 11.45
C ARG A 67 18.98 2.12 10.96
N GLN A 68 19.07 2.67 9.74
CA GLN A 68 20.33 3.17 9.18
C GLN A 68 20.89 4.36 9.98
N ARG A 69 20.03 5.22 10.53
CA ARG A 69 20.42 6.40 11.29
C ARG A 69 20.56 6.16 12.79
N LEU A 70 20.10 5.00 13.27
CA LEU A 70 20.12 4.66 14.68
C LEU A 70 21.56 4.65 15.22
N GLY A 71 21.81 5.39 16.30
CA GLY A 71 23.15 5.53 16.87
C GLY A 71 24.11 6.43 16.07
N GLY A 72 23.62 7.11 15.04
CA GLY A 72 24.38 8.14 14.32
C GLY A 72 24.54 9.44 15.14
N PRO A 73 25.29 10.42 14.61
CA PRO A 73 25.47 11.72 15.26
C PRO A 73 24.13 12.41 15.52
N THR A 74 23.96 12.93 16.74
CA THR A 74 22.76 13.68 17.14
C THR A 74 23.12 15.11 17.48
N VAL A 75 22.24 16.05 17.16
CA VAL A 75 22.35 17.45 17.57
C VAL A 75 21.23 17.75 18.55
N ARG A 76 21.56 18.45 19.64
CA ARG A 76 20.55 18.93 20.58
C ARG A 76 19.82 20.11 19.93
N VAL A 77 18.50 20.05 19.91
CA VAL A 77 17.63 21.08 19.35
C VAL A 77 16.56 21.48 20.37
N ASP A 78 16.08 22.71 20.25
CA ASP A 78 14.88 23.19 20.93
C ASP A 78 13.68 23.06 19.97
N ILE A 79 12.58 22.45 20.44
CA ILE A 79 11.41 22.20 19.60
C ILE A 79 10.67 23.50 19.26
N ASP A 80 10.61 24.45 20.20
CA ASP A 80 9.91 25.72 20.00
C ASP A 80 10.65 26.58 18.96
N GLU A 81 11.98 26.52 18.94
CA GLU A 81 12.82 27.18 17.93
C GLU A 81 12.56 26.60 16.52
N LEU A 82 12.55 25.26 16.39
CA LEU A 82 12.29 24.60 15.10
C LEU A 82 10.89 24.88 14.54
N ILE A 83 9.88 24.94 15.41
CA ILE A 83 8.51 25.29 15.01
C ILE A 83 8.47 26.75 14.52
N ALA A 84 9.09 27.67 15.26
CA ALA A 84 9.14 29.08 14.87
C ALA A 84 9.86 29.30 13.53
N ASP A 85 10.91 28.55 13.24
CA ASP A 85 11.65 28.62 11.97
C ASP A 85 10.82 28.07 10.81
N ALA A 86 10.16 26.92 10.97
CA ALA A 86 9.30 26.36 9.94
C ALA A 86 8.12 27.30 9.58
N GLU A 87 7.53 27.98 10.57
CA GLU A 87 6.47 28.97 10.34
C GLU A 87 6.98 30.23 9.62
N ARG A 88 8.23 30.64 9.87
CA ARG A 88 8.85 31.77 9.16
C ARG A 88 9.11 31.42 7.70
N ASP A 89 9.63 30.22 7.43
CA ASP A 89 9.90 29.73 6.08
C ASP A 89 8.61 29.58 5.25
N SER A 90 7.51 29.12 5.87
CA SER A 90 6.20 29.06 5.22
C SER A 90 5.62 30.44 4.89
N LYS A 91 6.01 31.50 5.60
CA LYS A 91 5.58 32.89 5.34
C LYS A 91 6.46 33.61 4.33
N LEU A 92 7.63 33.04 3.98
CA LEU A 92 8.56 33.59 2.98
C LEU A 92 8.37 32.99 1.58
N GLN A 93 7.57 31.94 1.42
CA GLN A 93 7.21 31.41 0.10
C GLN A 93 5.95 32.15 -0.43
N PRO A 94 5.98 32.70 -1.67
CA PRO A 94 4.86 33.42 -2.26
C PRO A 94 3.67 32.52 -2.62
#